data_AF-T1EDQ5-F1
#
_entry.id   AF-T1EDQ5-F1
#
_cell.length_a   1.000
_cell.length_b   1.000
_cell.length_c   1.000
_cell.angle_alpha   90.00
_cell.angle_beta   90.00
_cell.angle_gamma   90.00
#
_symmetry.space_group_name_H-M   'P 1'
#
loop_
_entity.id
_entity.type
_entity.pdbx_description
1 polymer ?
#
loop_
_entity_poly.entity_id
_entity_poly.type
_entity_poly.pdbx_seq_one_letter_code
_entity_poly.pdbx_strand_id
1 'polypeptide(L)'
;MVLKIHVEKPANEDILVFLTGQDEIERAIQLLLWKRQSSIYDDSAVFIPLAFYTALPLDELNKVFEPAPPGMRKVVFSTTLAETSLTIRGIKYVVDCGKAKVRTFEPVSGLDILKVRVISQAQANQRAGRAGRESDGVCYRMYSMDKFNSMKKTSVPEIKRTNLSSVILQLLYWGVRDITSFDFLDKPKPQTLAKGVQMLKWLGAIVDDGGNCDDDDKKLYKLTAVGKQMVKFPLLPQYSKIIINANSYGCLPEILNIIAMLSADNILVDVLNKRNEIRINRSVLEDNSGDLITYLRIFSEYNNVNDKEKWCKKYYINERSMRVAASIKYQLKQLCIHEGFKMDSRTGRDYDTIIQCLCTGLFMNYARHAVDRFLTNDSQEAKIHPSSFLAKKSNAGAHVIYCELVHSNEVYMRYVSNVHPDWVKNAAPTTYEIKKLVQPDPDDVKRRKRDIKMGLK
;
A
#
# COMPACT_ATOMS: atom_id res chain seq x y z
N MET A 1 -24.22 8.56 17.33
CA MET A 1 -23.38 8.95 18.47
C MET A 1 -22.88 10.38 18.34
N VAL A 2 -22.09 10.73 17.32
CA VAL A 2 -21.59 12.12 17.10
C VAL A 2 -22.69 13.18 17.24
N LEU A 3 -23.80 13.04 16.50
CA LEU A 3 -24.93 13.98 16.58
C LEU A 3 -25.56 14.04 17.98
N LYS A 4 -25.61 12.92 18.70
CA LYS A 4 -26.14 12.87 20.08
C LYS A 4 -25.25 13.71 21.01
N ILE A 5 -23.94 13.50 20.94
CA ILE A 5 -22.94 14.29 21.70
C ILE A 5 -23.06 15.77 21.33
N HIS A 6 -23.21 16.07 20.04
CA HIS A 6 -23.33 17.44 19.56
C HIS A 6 -24.55 18.18 20.13
N VAL A 7 -25.69 17.51 20.26
CA VAL A 7 -26.93 18.09 20.81
C VAL A 7 -26.89 18.19 22.34
N GLU A 8 -26.34 17.18 23.02
CA GLU A 8 -26.44 17.08 24.49
C GLU A 8 -25.32 17.80 25.25
N LYS A 9 -24.22 18.14 24.58
CA LYS A 9 -22.98 18.63 25.23
C LYS A 9 -22.65 20.07 24.82
N PRO A 10 -21.88 20.83 25.61
CA PRO A 10 -21.43 22.19 25.26
C PRO A 10 -20.75 22.32 23.89
N ALA A 11 -21.01 23.44 23.21
CA ALA A 11 -20.56 23.69 21.84
C ALA A 11 -19.05 23.91 21.68
N ASN A 12 -18.31 24.17 22.76
CA ASN A 12 -16.86 24.38 22.78
C ASN A 12 -16.06 23.09 23.09
N GLU A 13 -16.72 21.94 23.07
CA GLU A 13 -16.10 20.64 23.39
C GLU A 13 -16.06 19.73 22.16
N ASP A 14 -14.85 19.40 21.73
CA ASP A 14 -14.60 18.74 20.46
C ASP A 14 -14.68 17.22 20.55
N ILE A 15 -14.93 16.61 19.39
CA ILE A 15 -15.13 15.17 19.24
C ILE A 15 -14.04 14.57 18.36
N LEU A 16 -13.40 13.50 18.83
CA LEU A 16 -12.48 12.66 18.06
C LEU A 16 -13.11 11.30 17.78
N VAL A 17 -13.22 10.92 16.51
CA VAL A 17 -13.82 9.67 16.05
C VAL A 17 -12.73 8.80 15.42
N PHE A 18 -12.56 7.57 15.91
CA PHE A 18 -11.65 6.60 15.31
C PHE A 18 -12.37 5.70 14.31
N LEU A 19 -11.87 5.68 13.06
CA LEU A 19 -12.31 4.84 11.95
C LEU A 19 -11.10 4.11 11.32
N THR A 20 -11.33 3.20 10.37
CA THR A 20 -10.25 2.29 9.91
C THR A 20 -9.46 2.79 8.72
N GLY A 21 -9.98 3.78 7.96
CA GLY A 21 -9.31 4.31 6.78
C GLY A 21 -10.05 5.46 6.11
N GLN A 22 -9.42 6.01 5.06
CA GLN A 22 -9.90 7.16 4.28
C GLN A 22 -11.36 7.00 3.82
N ASP A 23 -11.69 5.91 3.13
CA ASP A 23 -13.04 5.71 2.56
C ASP A 23 -14.15 5.77 3.62
N GLU A 24 -13.89 5.24 4.81
CA GLU A 24 -14.85 5.29 5.93
C GLU A 24 -14.97 6.68 6.51
N ILE A 25 -13.84 7.39 6.65
CA ILE A 25 -13.78 8.76 7.15
C ILE A 25 -14.56 9.70 6.23
N GLU A 26 -14.29 9.66 4.92
CA GLU A 26 -14.96 10.55 3.97
C GLU A 26 -16.46 10.26 3.88
N ARG A 27 -16.88 8.98 3.89
CA ARG A 27 -18.30 8.63 3.97
C ARG A 27 -18.95 9.12 5.26
N ALA A 28 -18.27 9.00 6.41
CA ALA A 28 -18.80 9.47 7.69
C ALA A 28 -18.98 11.00 7.70
N ILE A 29 -18.03 11.75 7.15
CA ILE A 29 -18.12 13.21 6.98
C ILE A 29 -19.30 13.57 6.07
N GLN A 30 -19.44 12.93 4.92
CA GLN A 30 -20.55 13.18 4.00
C GLN A 30 -21.91 12.90 4.64
N LEU A 31 -22.04 11.78 5.35
CA LEU A 31 -23.27 11.43 6.08
C LEU A 31 -23.59 12.46 7.16
N LEU A 32 -22.56 12.97 7.87
CA LEU A 32 -22.75 13.99 8.89
C LEU A 32 -23.20 15.32 8.28
N LEU A 33 -22.60 15.74 7.17
CA LEU A 33 -22.99 16.94 6.42
C LEU A 33 -24.39 16.83 5.83
N TRP A 34 -24.74 15.67 5.25
CA TRP A 34 -26.09 15.43 4.73
C TRP A 34 -27.14 15.49 5.84
N LYS A 35 -26.88 14.90 7.00
CA LYS A 35 -27.79 14.98 8.16
C LYS A 35 -27.96 16.40 8.69
N ARG A 36 -26.93 17.24 8.61
CA ARG A 36 -27.03 18.68 8.91
C ARG A 36 -28.00 19.38 7.95
N GLN A 37 -28.02 19.00 6.68
CA GLN A 37 -28.89 19.59 5.66
C GLN A 37 -30.33 19.06 5.72
N SER A 38 -30.55 17.82 6.18
CA SER A 38 -31.86 17.14 6.13
C SER A 38 -32.69 17.22 7.42
N SER A 39 -32.22 17.83 8.52
CA SER A 39 -32.91 17.75 9.82
C SER A 39 -32.81 19.02 10.67
N ILE A 40 -33.99 19.51 11.10
CA ILE A 40 -34.54 19.96 12.42
C ILE A 40 -33.57 20.16 13.62
N TYR A 41 -32.28 20.41 13.42
CA TYR A 41 -31.37 20.77 14.52
C TYR A 41 -31.22 22.28 14.55
N ASP A 42 -31.67 22.86 15.68
CA ASP A 42 -31.69 24.29 15.94
C ASP A 42 -30.32 24.95 15.73
N ASP A 43 -30.34 26.14 15.14
CA ASP A 43 -29.25 26.80 14.41
C ASP A 43 -28.06 27.29 15.29
N SER A 44 -28.04 26.92 16.57
CA SER A 44 -27.18 27.55 17.58
C SER A 44 -25.80 26.93 17.76
N ALA A 45 -25.56 25.69 17.30
CA ALA A 45 -24.24 25.06 17.38
C ALA A 45 -23.83 24.47 16.03
N VAL A 46 -22.81 25.05 15.39
CA VAL A 46 -22.28 24.53 14.14
C VAL A 46 -21.11 23.59 14.42
N PHE A 47 -21.12 22.39 13.85
CA PHE A 47 -19.97 21.50 13.87
C PHE A 47 -19.17 21.56 12.56
N ILE A 48 -17.85 21.44 12.68
CA ILE A 48 -16.89 21.42 11.57
C ILE A 48 -16.32 19.99 11.46
N PRO A 49 -16.78 19.16 10.51
CA PRO A 49 -16.20 17.85 10.31
C PRO A 49 -14.84 17.95 9.60
N LEU A 50 -13.81 17.32 10.19
CA LEU A 50 -12.45 17.32 9.66
C LEU A 50 -11.95 15.88 9.50
N ALA A 51 -11.23 15.61 8.42
CA ALA A 51 -10.55 14.34 8.21
C ALA A 51 -9.13 14.39 8.81
N PHE A 52 -8.64 13.27 9.35
CA PHE A 52 -7.31 13.18 9.91
C PHE A 52 -6.66 11.81 9.65
N TYR A 53 -6.06 11.66 8.48
CA TYR A 53 -5.39 10.45 8.02
C TYR A 53 -4.12 10.79 7.20
N THR A 54 -3.21 9.83 7.02
CA THR A 54 -1.86 10.06 6.46
C THR A 54 -1.83 10.59 5.03
N ALA A 55 -2.84 10.26 4.22
CA ALA A 55 -2.98 10.68 2.83
C ALA A 55 -3.44 12.14 2.62
N LEU A 56 -3.83 12.83 3.68
CA LEU A 56 -4.41 14.16 3.58
C LEU A 56 -3.32 15.22 3.25
N PRO A 57 -3.61 16.21 2.39
CA PRO A 57 -2.71 17.35 2.17
C PRO A 57 -2.37 18.06 3.49
N LEU A 58 -1.16 18.63 3.59
CA LEU A 58 -0.68 19.22 4.85
C LEU A 58 -1.58 20.36 5.34
N ASP A 59 -2.06 21.20 4.43
CA ASP A 59 -2.91 22.34 4.80
C ASP A 59 -4.23 21.85 5.42
N GLU A 60 -4.82 20.80 4.88
CA GLU A 60 -6.02 20.15 5.44
C GLU A 60 -5.71 19.42 6.76
N LEU A 61 -4.53 18.80 6.87
CA LEU A 61 -4.07 18.16 8.11
C LEU A 61 -3.88 19.19 9.23
N ASN A 62 -3.38 20.38 8.90
CA ASN A 62 -3.11 21.46 9.85
C ASN A 62 -4.39 22.05 10.45
N LYS A 63 -5.49 22.11 9.67
CA LYS A 63 -6.80 22.57 10.16
C LYS A 63 -7.30 21.81 11.39
N VAL A 64 -6.88 20.56 11.58
CA VAL A 64 -7.24 19.75 12.76
C VAL A 64 -6.66 20.32 14.06
N PHE A 65 -5.48 20.94 13.97
CA PHE A 65 -4.78 21.53 15.11
C PHE A 65 -5.24 22.94 15.44
N GLU A 66 -5.93 23.60 14.51
CA GLU A 66 -6.53 24.91 14.75
C GLU A 66 -7.67 24.80 15.80
N PRO A 67 -7.83 25.82 16.65
CA PRO A 67 -8.97 25.87 17.58
C PRO A 67 -10.28 26.03 16.81
N ALA A 68 -11.36 25.46 17.34
CA ALA A 68 -12.69 25.71 16.78
C ALA A 68 -13.08 27.19 16.98
N PRO A 69 -13.76 27.83 16.01
CA PRO A 69 -14.30 29.17 16.20
C PRO A 69 -15.28 29.23 17.39
N PRO A 70 -15.46 30.40 18.03
CA PRO A 70 -16.41 30.55 19.13
C PRO A 70 -17.84 30.11 18.73
N GLY A 71 -18.48 29.32 19.59
CA GLY A 71 -19.82 28.78 19.33
C GLY A 71 -19.85 27.56 18.39
N MET A 72 -18.69 27.09 17.92
CA MET A 72 -18.56 25.91 17.06
C MET A 72 -17.72 24.82 17.74
N ARG A 73 -17.92 23.56 17.30
CA ARG A 73 -17.04 22.44 17.65
C ARG A 73 -16.42 21.80 16.42
N LYS A 74 -15.22 21.25 16.54
CA LYS A 74 -14.66 20.35 15.53
C LYS A 74 -15.03 18.89 15.84
N VAL A 75 -15.30 18.16 14.77
CA VAL A 75 -15.49 16.70 14.78
C VAL A 75 -14.42 16.10 13.91
N VAL A 76 -13.37 15.58 14.54
CA VAL A 76 -12.20 15.03 13.86
C VAL A 76 -12.40 13.54 13.63
N PHE A 77 -12.40 13.10 12.39
CA PHE A 77 -12.47 11.70 12.00
C PHE A 77 -11.07 11.19 11.63
N SER A 78 -10.51 10.27 12.43
CA SER A 78 -9.12 9.83 12.30
C SER A 78 -8.95 8.32 12.20
N THR A 79 -7.83 7.91 11.60
CA THR A 79 -7.30 6.55 11.69
C THR A 79 -6.50 6.37 12.99
N THR A 80 -5.59 5.39 13.04
CA THR A 80 -4.59 5.26 14.12
C THR A 80 -3.62 6.46 14.20
N LEU A 81 -3.71 7.44 13.29
CA LEU A 81 -2.86 8.63 13.32
C LEU A 81 -3.07 9.45 14.61
N ALA A 82 -4.31 9.61 15.06
CA ALA A 82 -4.61 10.26 16.35
C ALA A 82 -4.28 9.40 17.58
N GLU A 83 -3.89 8.12 17.39
CA GLU A 83 -3.53 7.22 18.49
C GLU A 83 -2.13 7.51 19.03
N THR A 84 -1.25 8.14 18.24
CA THR A 84 0.15 8.44 18.58
C THR A 84 0.35 9.91 19.00
N SER A 85 1.59 10.33 19.27
CA SER A 85 1.97 11.49 20.12
C SER A 85 1.45 12.89 19.73
N LEU A 86 0.69 13.05 18.64
CA LEU A 86 0.09 14.34 18.28
C LEU A 86 -1.10 14.66 19.21
N THR A 87 -1.06 15.83 19.84
CA THR A 87 -2.17 16.34 20.67
C THR A 87 -3.07 17.23 19.83
N ILE A 88 -4.33 16.84 19.69
CA ILE A 88 -5.38 17.71 19.14
C ILE A 88 -6.01 18.40 20.35
N ARG A 89 -5.86 19.72 20.45
CA ARG A 89 -6.43 20.52 21.55
C ARG A 89 -7.95 20.57 21.46
N GLY A 90 -8.63 20.65 22.60
CA GLY A 90 -10.08 20.77 22.71
C GLY A 90 -10.87 19.46 22.68
N ILE A 91 -10.21 18.32 22.45
CA ILE A 91 -10.87 17.01 22.43
C ILE A 91 -11.34 16.63 23.84
N LYS A 92 -12.66 16.56 24.04
CA LYS A 92 -13.29 16.10 25.28
C LYS A 92 -14.06 14.80 25.10
N TYR A 93 -14.47 14.51 23.87
CA TYR A 93 -15.23 13.31 23.54
C TYR A 93 -14.49 12.44 22.55
N VAL A 94 -14.36 11.16 22.85
CA VAL A 94 -13.82 10.16 21.91
C VAL A 94 -14.93 9.19 21.52
N VAL A 95 -15.02 8.85 20.25
CA VAL A 95 -15.88 7.77 19.72
C VAL A 95 -14.97 6.73 19.08
N ASP A 96 -14.87 5.54 19.68
CA ASP A 96 -13.97 4.48 19.24
C ASP A 96 -14.74 3.31 18.60
N CYS A 97 -14.47 3.04 17.32
CA CYS A 97 -15.04 1.88 16.62
C CYS A 97 -14.41 0.54 17.01
N GLY A 98 -13.29 0.54 17.73
CA GLY A 98 -12.60 -0.68 18.17
C GLY A 98 -11.86 -1.43 17.07
N LYS A 99 -11.65 -0.80 15.90
CA LYS A 99 -10.96 -1.41 14.75
C LYS A 99 -9.84 -0.51 14.22
N ALA A 100 -8.89 -1.14 13.54
CA ALA A 100 -7.80 -0.49 12.83
C ALA A 100 -7.40 -1.32 11.61
N LYS A 101 -6.88 -0.67 10.55
CA LYS A 101 -6.24 -1.37 9.43
C LYS A 101 -4.79 -1.65 9.80
N VAL A 102 -4.37 -2.92 9.74
CA VAL A 102 -3.07 -3.38 10.21
C VAL A 102 -2.41 -4.22 9.12
N ARG A 103 -1.13 -3.95 8.86
CA ARG A 103 -0.29 -4.76 7.96
C ARG A 103 -0.09 -6.15 8.58
N THR A 104 -0.45 -7.18 7.83
CA THR A 104 -0.44 -8.57 8.28
C THR A 104 0.18 -9.43 7.17
N PHE A 105 1.21 -10.18 7.50
CA PHE A 105 1.80 -11.17 6.62
C PHE A 105 0.84 -12.33 6.40
N GLU A 106 0.56 -12.66 5.14
CA GLU A 106 -0.21 -13.84 4.75
C GLU A 106 0.77 -14.95 4.33
N PRO A 107 0.96 -16.02 5.12
CA PRO A 107 1.99 -17.03 4.86
C PRO A 107 1.80 -17.80 3.55
N VAL A 108 0.56 -17.89 3.06
CA VAL A 108 0.22 -18.59 1.83
C VAL A 108 0.73 -17.80 0.63
N SER A 109 0.43 -16.50 0.56
CA SER A 109 0.88 -15.64 -0.54
C SER A 109 2.32 -15.14 -0.38
N GLY A 110 2.88 -15.19 0.85
CA GLY A 110 4.20 -14.61 1.14
C GLY A 110 4.21 -13.09 1.07
N LEU A 111 3.05 -12.45 0.97
CA LEU A 111 2.90 -11.00 0.85
C LEU A 111 2.32 -10.41 2.13
N ASP A 112 2.64 -9.14 2.35
CA ASP A 112 1.96 -8.35 3.37
C ASP A 112 0.64 -7.84 2.82
N ILE A 113 -0.44 -8.12 3.55
CA ILE A 113 -1.77 -7.61 3.24
C ILE A 113 -2.19 -6.58 4.27
N LEU A 114 -2.91 -5.55 3.84
CA LEU A 114 -3.58 -4.62 4.74
C LEU A 114 -4.96 -5.16 5.08
N LYS A 115 -5.20 -5.50 6.35
CA LYS A 115 -6.47 -6.08 6.83
C LYS A 115 -7.04 -5.28 8.00
N VAL A 116 -8.35 -5.12 8.02
CA VAL A 116 -9.07 -4.54 9.18
C VAL A 116 -9.09 -5.57 10.31
N ARG A 117 -8.62 -5.18 11.50
CA ARG A 117 -8.56 -6.00 12.70
C ARG A 117 -9.16 -5.24 13.89
N VAL A 118 -9.60 -6.00 14.89
CA VAL A 118 -9.97 -5.46 16.20
C VAL A 118 -8.69 -4.99 16.91
N ILE A 119 -8.76 -3.84 17.57
CA ILE A 119 -7.62 -3.28 18.32
C ILE A 119 -7.37 -4.06 19.63
N SER A 120 -6.22 -3.82 20.25
CA SER A 120 -5.95 -4.34 21.60
C SER A 120 -6.58 -3.45 22.68
N GLN A 121 -6.68 -3.96 23.91
CA GLN A 121 -7.11 -3.19 25.07
C GLN A 121 -6.18 -1.99 25.31
N ALA A 122 -4.86 -2.18 25.17
CA ALA A 122 -3.90 -1.10 25.25
C ALA A 122 -4.18 0.03 24.24
N GLN A 123 -4.48 -0.30 22.99
CA GLN A 123 -4.84 0.69 21.97
C GLN A 123 -6.17 1.38 22.30
N ALA A 124 -7.19 0.62 22.72
CA ALA A 124 -8.47 1.17 23.15
C ALA A 124 -8.34 2.13 24.35
N ASN A 125 -7.41 1.84 25.26
CA ASN A 125 -7.09 2.71 26.40
C ASN A 125 -6.32 3.96 25.95
N GLN A 126 -5.37 3.84 25.02
CA GLN A 126 -4.69 5.00 24.42
C GLN A 126 -5.66 5.93 23.70
N ARG A 127 -6.63 5.37 22.95
CA ARG A 127 -7.70 6.13 22.28
C ARG A 127 -8.58 6.83 23.31
N ALA A 128 -9.00 6.13 24.36
CA ALA A 128 -9.78 6.73 25.44
C ALA A 128 -9.03 7.88 26.14
N GLY A 129 -7.73 7.71 26.38
CA GLY A 129 -6.86 8.73 26.97
C GLY A 129 -6.75 10.02 26.14
N ARG A 130 -7.18 10.02 24.88
CA ARG A 130 -7.25 11.25 24.06
C ARG A 130 -8.29 12.24 24.55
N ALA A 131 -9.38 11.75 25.17
CA ALA A 131 -10.39 12.59 25.78
C ALA A 131 -9.90 13.28 27.06
N GLY A 132 -8.88 12.72 27.72
CA GLY A 132 -8.40 13.15 29.03
C GLY A 132 -7.08 13.93 29.02
N ARG A 133 -6.67 14.49 27.87
CA ARG A 133 -5.34 15.14 27.76
C ARG A 133 -5.28 16.55 28.37
N GLU A 134 -6.37 17.30 28.28
CA GLU A 134 -6.43 18.70 28.77
C GLU A 134 -7.40 18.88 29.93
N SER A 135 -8.47 18.07 29.98
CA SER A 135 -9.48 18.08 31.04
C SER A 135 -10.21 16.74 31.09
N ASP A 136 -11.10 16.56 32.06
CA ASP A 136 -11.95 15.36 32.14
C ASP A 136 -12.77 15.19 30.86
N GLY A 137 -12.74 13.97 30.31
CA GLY A 137 -13.41 13.64 29.04
C GLY A 137 -14.08 12.28 29.06
N VAL A 138 -14.89 12.03 28.02
CA VAL A 138 -15.70 10.81 27.90
C VAL A 138 -15.33 10.04 26.63
N CYS A 139 -15.08 8.74 26.77
CA CYS A 139 -14.87 7.84 25.65
C CYS A 139 -16.08 6.93 25.45
N TYR A 140 -16.71 7.05 24.28
CA TYR A 140 -17.78 6.18 23.81
C TYR A 140 -17.22 5.06 22.95
N ARG A 141 -17.17 3.86 23.52
CA ARG A 141 -16.78 2.64 22.79
C ARG A 141 -17.99 2.06 22.08
N MET A 142 -17.89 1.88 20.77
CA MET A 142 -18.98 1.32 19.94
C MET A 142 -19.03 -0.21 19.99
N TYR A 143 -18.65 -0.80 21.13
CA TYR A 143 -18.58 -2.23 21.39
C TYR A 143 -18.86 -2.49 22.87
N SER A 144 -19.40 -3.67 23.20
CA SER A 144 -19.76 -4.02 24.57
C SER A 144 -18.53 -4.19 25.47
N MET A 145 -18.76 -4.11 26.79
CA MET A 145 -17.73 -4.39 27.78
C MET A 145 -17.18 -5.81 27.64
N ASP A 146 -18.04 -6.81 27.38
CA ASP A 146 -17.61 -8.18 27.11
C ASP A 146 -16.70 -8.25 25.89
N LYS A 147 -17.01 -7.48 24.84
CA LYS A 147 -16.16 -7.43 23.66
C LYS A 147 -14.80 -6.85 24.00
N PHE A 148 -14.74 -5.76 24.78
CA PHE A 148 -13.49 -5.17 25.27
C PHE A 148 -12.67 -6.17 26.08
N ASN A 149 -13.31 -6.87 27.03
CA ASN A 149 -12.67 -7.87 27.87
C ASN A 149 -12.13 -9.06 27.04
N SER A 150 -12.79 -9.41 25.94
CA SER A 150 -12.31 -10.44 25.00
C SER A 150 -11.17 -10.00 24.08
N MET A 151 -10.85 -8.69 24.00
CA MET A 151 -9.75 -8.19 23.16
C MET A 151 -8.39 -8.60 23.76
N LYS A 152 -7.38 -8.73 22.90
CA LYS A 152 -6.00 -8.95 23.36
C LYS A 152 -5.53 -7.77 24.22
N LYS A 153 -4.81 -8.04 25.31
CA LYS A 153 -4.28 -6.99 26.20
C LYS A 153 -3.37 -6.01 25.45
N THR A 154 -2.43 -6.54 24.69
CA THR A 154 -1.45 -5.78 23.90
C THR A 154 -1.52 -6.14 22.41
N SER A 155 -1.01 -5.25 21.56
CA SER A 155 -0.90 -5.51 20.12
C SER A 155 0.17 -6.57 19.85
N VAL A 156 -0.01 -7.35 18.78
CA VAL A 156 1.01 -8.31 18.34
C VAL A 156 2.21 -7.52 17.78
N PRO A 157 3.45 -7.83 18.21
CA PRO A 157 4.67 -7.18 17.71
C PRO A 157 4.80 -7.26 16.20
N GLU A 158 5.45 -6.26 15.59
CA GLU A 158 5.57 -6.15 14.14
C GLU A 158 6.31 -7.33 13.51
N ILE A 159 7.40 -7.78 14.13
CA ILE A 159 8.21 -8.92 13.67
C ILE A 159 7.41 -10.22 13.53
N LYS A 160 6.29 -10.38 14.27
CA LYS A 160 5.42 -11.55 14.21
C LYS A 160 4.33 -11.45 13.14
N ARG A 161 4.22 -10.31 12.45
CA ARG A 161 3.10 -10.00 11.54
C ARG A 161 3.51 -9.36 10.21
N THR A 162 4.79 -9.26 9.88
CA THR A 162 5.27 -8.71 8.60
C THR A 162 6.18 -9.68 7.86
N ASN A 163 6.37 -9.46 6.56
CA ASN A 163 7.39 -10.14 5.77
C ASN A 163 8.79 -9.76 6.29
N LEU A 164 9.62 -10.77 6.56
CA LEU A 164 10.94 -10.60 7.16
C LEU A 164 12.09 -10.59 6.15
N SER A 165 11.82 -10.62 4.84
CA SER A 165 12.85 -10.68 3.80
C SER A 165 13.88 -9.54 3.92
N SER A 166 13.45 -8.29 4.13
CA SER A 166 14.37 -7.17 4.38
C SER A 166 15.21 -7.35 5.65
N VAL A 167 14.59 -7.83 6.74
CA VAL A 167 15.27 -8.06 8.02
C VAL A 167 16.32 -9.16 7.89
N ILE A 168 15.95 -10.28 7.24
CA ILE A 168 16.85 -11.41 6.98
C ILE A 168 18.03 -10.97 6.12
N LEU A 169 17.78 -10.21 5.06
CA LEU A 169 18.81 -9.70 4.17
C LEU A 169 19.82 -8.82 4.95
N GLN A 170 19.33 -7.97 5.86
CA GLN A 170 20.15 -7.13 6.72
C GLN A 170 20.95 -7.93 7.76
N LEU A 171 20.34 -8.93 8.41
CA LEU A 171 21.02 -9.81 9.37
C LEU A 171 22.19 -10.55 8.72
N LEU A 172 21.97 -11.08 7.52
CA LEU A 172 23.03 -11.76 6.76
C LEU A 172 24.16 -10.81 6.36
N TYR A 173 23.85 -9.54 6.07
CA TYR A 173 24.85 -8.51 5.82
C TYR A 173 25.72 -8.22 7.05
N TRP A 174 25.13 -8.25 8.24
CA TRP A 174 25.87 -8.13 9.51
C TRP A 174 26.64 -9.39 9.91
N GLY A 175 26.58 -10.46 9.11
CA GLY A 175 27.32 -11.71 9.34
C GLY A 175 26.56 -12.77 10.14
N VAL A 176 25.27 -12.56 10.43
CA VAL A 176 24.43 -13.57 11.07
C VAL A 176 24.03 -14.62 10.04
N ARG A 177 24.75 -15.75 10.01
CA ARG A 177 24.51 -16.84 9.03
C ARG A 177 23.39 -17.79 9.43
N ASP A 178 23.22 -18.03 10.73
CA ASP A 178 22.10 -18.79 11.29
C ASP A 178 20.98 -17.82 11.71
N ILE A 179 19.98 -17.70 10.85
CA ILE A 179 18.82 -16.83 11.08
C ILE A 179 17.86 -17.49 12.08
N THR A 180 17.82 -18.82 12.10
CA THR A 180 16.85 -19.59 12.90
C THR A 180 17.21 -19.58 14.38
N SER A 181 18.50 -19.59 14.70
CA SER A 181 19.00 -19.51 16.08
C SER A 181 19.12 -18.08 16.61
N PHE A 182 18.92 -17.06 15.77
CA PHE A 182 19.09 -15.67 16.18
C PHE A 182 18.14 -15.29 17.32
N ASP A 183 18.69 -14.61 18.33
CA ASP A 183 17.97 -14.32 19.57
C ASP A 183 17.10 -13.05 19.45
N PHE A 184 15.96 -13.19 18.78
CA PHE A 184 14.96 -12.13 18.71
C PHE A 184 14.26 -11.94 20.07
N LEU A 185 14.09 -10.69 20.50
CA LEU A 185 13.27 -10.33 21.67
C LEU A 185 11.88 -10.99 21.62
N ASP A 186 11.25 -10.92 20.45
CA ASP A 186 10.00 -11.59 20.13
C ASP A 186 10.23 -12.49 18.92
N LYS A 187 10.39 -13.80 19.13
CA LYS A 187 10.68 -14.73 18.04
C LYS A 187 9.55 -14.77 17.00
N PRO A 188 9.84 -14.53 15.71
CA PRO A 188 8.86 -14.67 14.64
C PRO A 188 8.47 -16.12 14.42
N LYS A 189 7.38 -16.36 13.68
CA LYS A 189 6.96 -17.72 13.34
C LYS A 189 8.01 -18.36 12.41
N PRO A 190 8.40 -19.63 12.63
CA PRO A 190 9.36 -20.34 11.77
C PRO A 190 8.95 -20.32 10.28
N GLN A 191 7.65 -20.45 10.00
CA GLN A 191 7.10 -20.38 8.64
C GLN A 191 7.35 -19.01 7.98
N THR A 192 7.26 -17.90 8.72
CA THR A 192 7.52 -16.55 8.19
C THR A 192 9.00 -16.38 7.86
N LEU A 193 9.90 -16.87 8.71
CA LEU A 193 11.33 -16.89 8.42
C LEU A 193 11.64 -17.73 7.18
N ALA A 194 11.13 -18.96 7.12
CA ALA A 194 11.32 -19.86 5.99
C ALA A 194 10.83 -19.26 4.67
N LYS A 195 9.69 -18.55 4.67
CA LYS A 195 9.17 -17.83 3.50
C LYS A 195 10.04 -16.64 3.10
N GLY A 196 10.54 -15.87 4.06
CA GLY A 196 11.49 -14.78 3.80
C GLY A 196 12.79 -15.29 3.17
N VAL A 197 13.35 -16.38 3.70
CA VAL A 197 14.51 -17.07 3.11
C VAL A 197 14.21 -17.56 1.70
N GLN A 198 13.07 -18.24 1.50
CA GLN A 198 12.66 -18.75 0.19
C GLN A 198 12.54 -17.61 -0.86
N MET A 199 11.92 -16.49 -0.49
CA MET A 199 11.81 -15.31 -1.35
C MET A 199 13.18 -14.75 -1.72
N LEU A 200 14.10 -14.62 -0.77
CA LEU A 200 15.46 -14.15 -1.03
C LEU A 200 16.27 -15.11 -1.91
N LYS A 201 16.06 -16.43 -1.76
CA LYS A 201 16.64 -17.43 -2.67
C LYS A 201 16.12 -17.25 -4.09
N TRP A 202 14.81 -17.07 -4.27
CA TRP A 202 14.23 -16.84 -5.60
C TRP A 202 14.70 -15.52 -6.23
N LEU A 203 14.92 -14.47 -5.45
CA LEU A 203 15.54 -13.23 -5.94
C LEU A 203 17.04 -13.38 -6.27
N GLY A 204 17.64 -14.52 -5.92
CA GLY A 204 19.07 -14.78 -6.06
C GLY A 204 19.93 -13.96 -5.10
N ALA A 205 19.36 -13.47 -4.00
CA ALA A 205 20.03 -12.64 -3.01
C ALA A 205 20.89 -13.48 -2.04
N ILE A 206 20.50 -14.72 -1.80
CA ILE A 206 21.15 -15.62 -0.84
C ILE A 206 21.34 -17.01 -1.42
N VAL A 207 22.34 -17.73 -0.92
CA VAL A 207 22.56 -19.16 -1.18
C VAL A 207 22.83 -19.89 0.13
N ASP A 208 22.64 -21.21 0.12
CA ASP A 208 23.05 -22.06 1.24
C ASP A 208 24.59 -21.99 1.36
N ASP A 209 25.09 -21.78 2.57
CA ASP A 209 26.54 -21.65 2.79
C ASP A 209 27.26 -23.01 2.80
N GLY A 210 26.50 -24.11 2.82
CA GLY A 210 27.04 -25.48 2.70
C GLY A 210 28.06 -25.82 3.78
N GLY A 211 28.01 -25.14 4.93
CA GLY A 211 28.92 -25.43 6.04
C GLY A 211 28.78 -26.91 6.41
N ASN A 212 29.90 -27.62 6.50
CA ASN A 212 29.97 -28.93 7.13
C ASN A 212 29.53 -28.75 8.59
N CYS A 213 28.24 -28.95 8.85
CA CYS A 213 27.76 -29.16 10.20
C CYS A 213 27.58 -30.67 10.31
N ASP A 214 28.25 -31.30 11.26
CA ASP A 214 27.96 -32.67 11.72
C ASP A 214 26.57 -32.78 12.40
N ASP A 215 25.66 -31.85 12.07
CA ASP A 215 24.41 -31.51 12.74
C ASP A 215 23.41 -31.15 11.63
N ASP A 216 22.72 -32.16 11.11
CA ASP A 216 21.86 -32.14 9.89
C ASP A 216 20.75 -31.05 9.91
N ASP A 217 20.49 -30.41 11.05
CA ASP A 217 19.43 -29.42 11.22
C ASP A 217 19.87 -27.94 11.08
N LYS A 218 21.17 -27.62 11.04
CA LYS A 218 21.63 -26.21 10.95
C LYS A 218 21.76 -25.72 9.51
N LYS A 219 20.83 -24.85 9.10
CA LYS A 219 20.87 -24.20 7.78
C LYS A 219 21.54 -22.84 7.85
N LEU A 220 22.76 -22.77 7.31
CA LEU A 220 23.53 -21.54 7.18
C LEU A 220 23.32 -20.90 5.81
N TYR A 221 23.27 -19.57 5.78
CA TYR A 221 23.09 -18.80 4.55
C TYR A 221 24.19 -17.76 4.36
N LYS A 222 24.51 -17.47 3.09
CA LYS A 222 25.42 -16.39 2.70
C LYS A 222 24.78 -15.49 1.64
N LEU A 223 25.16 -14.21 1.65
CA LEU A 223 24.78 -13.26 0.60
C LEU A 223 25.53 -13.55 -0.70
N THR A 224 24.80 -13.50 -1.81
CA THR A 224 25.40 -13.44 -3.16
C THR A 224 25.93 -12.03 -3.45
N ALA A 225 26.64 -11.85 -4.58
CA ALA A 225 27.03 -10.51 -5.04
C ALA A 225 25.81 -9.60 -5.23
N VAL A 226 24.72 -10.14 -5.80
CA VAL A 226 23.45 -9.43 -5.96
C VAL A 226 22.83 -9.10 -4.59
N GLY A 227 22.83 -10.05 -3.64
CA GLY A 227 22.34 -9.79 -2.28
C GLY A 227 23.08 -8.67 -1.57
N LYS A 228 24.41 -8.62 -1.71
CA LYS A 228 25.25 -7.53 -1.17
C LYS A 228 24.90 -6.17 -1.78
N GLN A 229 24.57 -6.12 -3.07
CA GLN A 229 24.08 -4.90 -3.72
C GLN A 229 22.67 -4.53 -3.23
N MET A 230 21.77 -5.51 -3.08
CA MET A 230 20.39 -5.27 -2.65
C MET A 230 20.28 -4.60 -1.28
N VAL A 231 21.14 -4.98 -0.32
CA VAL A 231 21.17 -4.40 1.05
C VAL A 231 21.43 -2.89 1.04
N LYS A 232 22.17 -2.38 0.04
CA LYS A 232 22.56 -0.97 -0.03
C LYS A 232 21.40 -0.04 -0.37
N PHE A 233 20.31 -0.58 -0.90
CA PHE A 233 19.10 0.17 -1.22
C PHE A 233 18.10 0.08 -0.06
N PRO A 234 17.59 1.20 0.47
CA PRO A 234 16.60 1.21 1.56
C PRO A 234 15.19 0.89 1.04
N LEU A 235 15.06 -0.24 0.35
CA LEU A 235 13.85 -0.66 -0.35
C LEU A 235 13.52 -2.13 -0.02
N LEU A 236 12.32 -2.57 -0.42
CA LEU A 236 11.99 -3.98 -0.42
C LEU A 236 12.93 -4.75 -1.37
N PRO A 237 13.34 -5.99 -1.03
CA PRO A 237 14.27 -6.78 -1.84
C PRO A 237 13.86 -6.86 -3.33
N GLN A 238 12.57 -7.04 -3.60
CA GLN A 238 12.04 -7.05 -4.97
C GLN A 238 12.33 -5.76 -5.76
N TYR A 239 12.21 -4.59 -5.14
CA TYR A 239 12.50 -3.31 -5.79
C TYR A 239 13.99 -3.09 -5.97
N SER A 240 14.81 -3.46 -4.98
CA SER A 240 16.27 -3.42 -5.12
C SER A 240 16.74 -4.31 -6.28
N LYS A 241 16.15 -5.50 -6.44
CA LYS A 241 16.43 -6.42 -7.55
C LYS A 241 16.12 -5.80 -8.91
N ILE A 242 14.97 -5.12 -9.03
CA ILE A 242 14.57 -4.43 -10.27
C ILE A 242 15.58 -3.32 -10.61
N ILE A 243 16.00 -2.51 -9.64
CA ILE A 243 16.99 -1.44 -9.88
C ILE A 243 18.32 -2.02 -10.39
N ILE A 244 18.81 -3.09 -9.76
CA ILE A 244 20.06 -3.75 -10.15
C ILE A 244 19.99 -4.25 -11.59
N ASN A 245 18.87 -4.89 -11.96
CA ASN A 245 18.68 -5.41 -13.31
C ASN A 245 18.43 -4.30 -14.36
N ALA A 246 17.84 -3.17 -13.96
CA ALA A 246 17.52 -2.07 -14.87
C ALA A 246 18.75 -1.52 -15.61
N ASN A 247 19.94 -1.62 -14.99
CA ASN A 247 21.21 -1.28 -15.63
C ASN A 247 21.48 -2.15 -16.87
N SER A 248 21.23 -3.46 -16.79
CA SER A 248 21.38 -4.38 -17.93
C SER A 248 20.33 -4.15 -19.02
N TYR A 249 19.08 -3.88 -18.62
CA TYR A 249 17.98 -3.58 -19.54
C TYR A 249 18.09 -2.18 -20.16
N GLY A 250 18.93 -1.28 -19.62
CA GLY A 250 19.08 0.09 -20.14
C GLY A 250 17.86 0.98 -19.91
N CYS A 251 17.11 0.74 -18.82
CA CYS A 251 15.90 1.47 -18.44
C CYS A 251 15.97 2.00 -16.99
N LEU A 252 17.19 2.21 -16.49
CA LEU A 252 17.43 2.62 -15.10
C LEU A 252 16.73 3.95 -14.74
N PRO A 253 16.78 5.03 -15.55
CA PRO A 253 16.08 6.27 -15.24
C PRO A 253 14.56 6.10 -15.07
N GLU A 254 13.94 5.27 -15.90
CA GLU A 254 12.50 4.99 -15.89
C GLU A 254 12.12 4.15 -14.67
N ILE A 255 12.88 3.11 -14.38
CA ILE A 255 12.67 2.27 -13.19
C ILE A 255 12.81 3.08 -11.90
N LEU A 256 13.78 3.99 -11.83
CA LEU A 256 13.93 4.89 -10.68
C LEU A 256 12.72 5.81 -10.51
N ASN A 257 12.11 6.29 -11.61
CA ASN A 257 10.86 7.06 -11.52
C ASN A 257 9.73 6.20 -10.95
N ILE A 258 9.55 4.99 -11.48
CA ILE A 258 8.46 4.08 -11.05
C ILE A 258 8.62 3.73 -9.57
N ILE A 259 9.80 3.29 -9.14
CA ILE A 259 10.03 2.88 -7.75
C ILE A 259 9.93 4.07 -6.79
N ALA A 260 10.43 5.25 -7.19
CA ALA A 260 10.28 6.45 -6.37
C ALA A 260 8.81 6.84 -6.19
N MET A 261 8.00 6.69 -7.25
CA MET A 261 6.57 6.91 -7.17
C MET A 261 5.85 5.87 -6.32
N LEU A 262 6.18 4.58 -6.46
CA LEU A 262 5.62 3.51 -5.60
C LEU A 262 5.98 3.67 -4.13
N SER A 263 7.15 4.27 -3.85
CA SER A 263 7.63 4.53 -2.49
C SER A 263 7.05 5.81 -1.88
N ALA A 264 6.43 6.66 -2.70
CA ALA A 264 5.75 7.86 -2.25
C ALA A 264 4.26 7.57 -2.03
N ASP A 265 3.79 7.79 -0.80
CA ASP A 265 2.41 7.56 -0.47
C ASP A 265 1.48 8.63 -1.09
N ASN A 266 0.30 8.19 -1.55
CA ASN A 266 -0.86 9.05 -1.87
C ASN A 266 -0.63 10.09 -2.99
N ILE A 267 0.05 9.70 -4.06
CA ILE A 267 0.26 10.54 -5.25
C ILE A 267 -1.08 10.95 -5.88
N LEU A 268 -2.00 10.00 -6.03
CA LEU A 268 -3.32 10.24 -6.63
C LEU A 268 -4.33 10.59 -5.53
N VAL A 269 -4.92 11.79 -5.61
CA VAL A 269 -5.95 12.26 -4.67
C VAL A 269 -7.33 11.90 -5.18
N ASP A 270 -8.02 10.97 -4.52
CA ASP A 270 -9.40 10.65 -4.85
C ASP A 270 -10.35 11.40 -3.91
N VAL A 271 -11.28 12.17 -4.49
CA VAL A 271 -12.32 12.90 -3.74
C VAL A 271 -13.68 12.31 -4.11
N LEU A 272 -14.40 11.75 -3.14
CA LEU A 272 -15.68 11.06 -3.36
C LEU A 272 -16.68 11.86 -4.23
N ASN A 273 -16.81 13.17 -3.97
CA ASN A 273 -17.76 14.05 -4.67
C ASN A 273 -17.32 14.47 -6.08
N LYS A 274 -16.06 14.25 -6.44
CA LYS A 274 -15.50 14.67 -7.73
C LYS A 274 -15.00 13.50 -8.58
N ARG A 275 -15.40 12.27 -8.27
CA ARG A 275 -14.92 11.04 -8.94
C ARG A 275 -15.03 11.09 -10.48
N ASN A 276 -16.14 11.62 -11.02
CA ASN A 276 -16.31 11.73 -12.47
C ASN A 276 -15.35 12.73 -13.09
N GLU A 277 -15.17 13.90 -12.46
CA GLU A 277 -14.25 14.94 -12.91
C GLU A 277 -12.79 14.46 -12.84
N ILE A 278 -12.40 13.84 -11.72
CA ILE A 278 -11.08 13.23 -11.52
C ILE A 278 -10.80 12.23 -12.64
N ARG A 279 -11.76 11.36 -12.95
CA ARG A 279 -11.62 10.35 -13.99
C ARG A 279 -11.42 10.96 -15.39
N ILE A 280 -12.16 12.02 -15.72
CA ILE A 280 -12.03 12.72 -17.00
C ILE A 280 -10.68 13.42 -17.09
N ASN A 281 -10.28 14.14 -16.04
CA ASN A 281 -9.03 14.87 -16.07
C ASN A 281 -7.84 13.92 -16.14
N ARG A 282 -7.86 12.80 -15.41
CA ARG A 282 -6.75 11.84 -15.42
C ARG A 282 -6.68 10.97 -16.66
N SER A 283 -7.76 10.83 -17.44
CA SER A 283 -7.76 9.91 -18.60
C SER A 283 -6.70 10.24 -19.65
N VAL A 284 -6.25 11.50 -19.72
CA VAL A 284 -5.18 11.91 -20.64
C VAL A 284 -3.78 11.46 -20.21
N LEU A 285 -3.61 11.12 -18.93
CA LEU A 285 -2.34 10.66 -18.35
C LEU A 285 -2.21 9.12 -18.40
N GLU A 286 -3.32 8.43 -18.65
CA GLU A 286 -3.41 6.97 -18.61
C GLU A 286 -2.60 6.32 -19.73
N ASP A 287 -2.03 5.15 -19.44
CA ASP A 287 -1.46 4.27 -20.46
C ASP A 287 -2.08 2.88 -20.39
N ASN A 288 -2.32 2.28 -21.56
CA ASN A 288 -2.95 0.97 -21.70
C ASN A 288 -2.06 -0.18 -21.19
N SER A 289 -0.76 0.04 -21.02
CA SER A 289 0.15 -0.92 -20.40
C SER A 289 -0.08 -1.04 -18.88
N GLY A 290 -0.77 -0.05 -18.28
CA GLY A 290 -1.26 -0.10 -16.91
C GLY A 290 -0.65 0.92 -15.97
N ASP A 291 -0.83 0.69 -14.67
CA ASP A 291 -0.54 1.66 -13.61
C ASP A 291 0.95 2.03 -13.59
N LEU A 292 1.87 1.07 -13.64
CA LEU A 292 3.31 1.37 -13.49
C LEU A 292 3.83 2.32 -14.58
N ILE A 293 3.37 2.12 -15.82
CA ILE A 293 3.70 3.00 -16.95
C ILE A 293 2.97 4.34 -16.84
N THR A 294 1.72 4.33 -16.35
CA THR A 294 0.98 5.58 -16.07
C THR A 294 1.70 6.43 -15.03
N TYR A 295 2.21 5.84 -13.95
CA TYR A 295 3.00 6.54 -12.93
C TYR A 295 4.33 7.08 -13.49
N LEU A 296 4.99 6.34 -14.39
CA LEU A 296 6.16 6.83 -15.12
C LEU A 296 5.83 8.07 -15.95
N ARG A 297 4.71 8.06 -16.69
CA ARG A 297 4.25 9.22 -17.48
C ARG A 297 3.95 10.42 -16.61
N ILE A 298 3.16 10.23 -15.55
CA ILE A 298 2.81 11.26 -14.58
C ILE A 298 4.07 11.95 -14.06
N PHE A 299 5.07 11.17 -13.63
CA PHE A 299 6.32 11.72 -13.12
C PHE A 299 7.14 12.44 -14.20
N SER A 300 7.16 11.92 -15.43
CA SER A 300 7.88 12.53 -16.54
C SER A 300 7.26 13.86 -16.95
N GLU A 301 5.93 13.92 -17.08
CA GLU A 301 5.20 15.15 -17.38
C GLU A 301 5.36 16.19 -16.27
N TYR A 302 5.18 15.79 -15.01
CA TYR A 302 5.33 16.68 -13.86
C TYR A 302 6.69 17.40 -13.83
N ASN A 303 7.76 16.71 -14.24
CA ASN A 303 9.10 17.31 -14.28
C ASN A 303 9.28 18.33 -15.42
N ASN A 304 8.51 18.21 -16.50
CA ASN A 304 8.60 19.09 -17.67
C ASN A 304 7.63 20.28 -17.61
N VAL A 305 6.76 20.33 -16.60
CA VAL A 305 5.80 21.41 -16.41
C VAL A 305 6.42 22.56 -15.61
N ASN A 306 6.20 23.80 -16.10
CA ASN A 306 6.63 25.02 -15.41
C ASN A 306 5.79 25.30 -14.15
N ASP A 307 4.46 25.35 -14.30
CA ASP A 307 3.52 25.57 -13.20
C ASP A 307 3.02 24.24 -12.62
N LYS A 308 3.85 23.65 -11.76
CA LYS A 308 3.62 22.33 -11.14
C LYS A 308 2.41 22.31 -10.24
N GLU A 309 2.14 23.40 -9.52
CA GLU A 309 1.00 23.50 -8.60
C GLU A 309 -0.31 23.46 -9.37
N LYS A 310 -0.45 24.28 -10.42
CA LYS A 310 -1.65 24.30 -11.26
C LYS A 310 -1.88 22.97 -11.97
N TRP A 311 -0.81 22.33 -12.45
CA TRP A 311 -0.91 21.01 -13.08
C TRP A 311 -1.35 19.94 -12.08
N CYS A 312 -0.77 19.90 -10.89
CA CYS A 312 -1.18 18.98 -9.83
C CYS A 312 -2.65 19.18 -9.44
N LYS A 313 -3.11 20.43 -9.28
CA LYS A 313 -4.51 20.76 -9.02
C LYS A 313 -5.44 20.28 -10.13
N LYS A 314 -5.08 20.50 -11.40
CA LYS A 314 -5.88 20.08 -12.57
C LYS A 314 -6.09 18.56 -12.61
N TYR A 315 -5.05 17.78 -12.35
CA TYR A 315 -5.05 16.32 -12.47
C TYR A 315 -5.30 15.58 -11.15
N TYR A 316 -5.63 16.32 -10.08
CA TYR A 316 -5.85 15.78 -8.74
C TYR A 316 -4.65 14.98 -8.22
N ILE A 317 -3.45 15.52 -8.40
CA ILE A 317 -2.19 14.90 -7.95
C ILE A 317 -1.69 15.65 -6.71
N ASN A 318 -1.16 14.91 -5.74
CA ASN A 318 -0.57 15.49 -4.55
C ASN A 318 0.86 15.98 -4.83
N GLU A 319 1.03 17.30 -4.97
CA GLU A 319 2.32 17.90 -5.28
C GLU A 319 3.39 17.57 -4.22
N ARG A 320 3.03 17.50 -2.93
CA ARG A 320 3.98 17.15 -1.89
C ARG A 320 4.50 15.72 -2.07
N SER A 321 3.60 14.77 -2.35
CA SER A 321 3.99 13.39 -2.65
C SER A 321 4.88 13.31 -3.89
N MET A 322 4.63 14.16 -4.91
CA MET A 322 5.51 14.27 -6.08
C MET A 322 6.92 14.80 -5.72
N ARG A 323 7.00 15.81 -4.83
CA ARG A 323 8.30 16.31 -4.33
C ARG A 323 9.05 15.24 -3.51
N VAL A 324 8.33 14.46 -2.70
CA VAL A 324 8.90 13.31 -1.96
C VAL A 324 9.41 12.26 -2.95
N ALA A 325 8.63 11.89 -3.96
CA ALA A 325 9.07 10.97 -5.02
C ALA A 325 10.33 11.50 -5.73
N ALA A 326 10.40 12.80 -6.03
CA ALA A 326 11.60 13.40 -6.63
C ALA A 326 12.83 13.31 -5.71
N SER A 327 12.64 13.50 -4.40
CA SER A 327 13.71 13.34 -3.40
C SER A 327 14.19 11.88 -3.31
N ILE A 328 13.26 10.91 -3.24
CA ILE A 328 13.56 9.48 -3.24
C ILE A 328 14.32 9.09 -4.51
N LYS A 329 13.85 9.52 -5.68
CA LYS A 329 14.54 9.30 -6.96
C LYS A 329 15.97 9.82 -6.91
N TYR A 330 16.17 11.04 -6.39
CA TYR A 330 17.50 11.63 -6.30
C TYR A 330 18.42 10.76 -5.42
N GLN A 331 17.96 10.34 -4.24
CA GLN A 331 18.72 9.46 -3.35
C GLN A 331 19.06 8.13 -4.01
N LEU A 332 18.08 7.47 -4.63
CA LEU A 332 18.31 6.21 -5.35
C LEU A 332 19.28 6.38 -6.51
N LYS A 333 19.20 7.49 -7.25
CA LYS A 333 20.18 7.82 -8.30
C LYS A 333 21.60 7.94 -7.76
N GLN A 334 21.80 8.60 -6.61
CA GLN A 334 23.13 8.70 -6.00
C GLN A 334 23.67 7.32 -5.60
N LEU A 335 22.82 6.44 -5.05
CA LEU A 335 23.20 5.06 -4.74
C LEU A 335 23.59 4.29 -6.01
N CYS A 336 22.83 4.41 -7.10
CA CYS A 336 23.17 3.78 -8.38
C CYS A 336 24.51 4.25 -8.94
N ILE A 337 24.79 5.56 -8.88
CA ILE A 337 26.07 6.13 -9.33
C ILE A 337 27.22 5.60 -8.48
N HIS A 338 27.05 5.55 -7.17
CA HIS A 338 28.05 5.00 -6.25
C HIS A 338 28.35 3.52 -6.52
N GLU A 339 27.33 2.74 -6.92
CA GLU A 339 27.49 1.34 -7.32
C GLU A 339 28.04 1.15 -8.76
N GLY A 340 28.34 2.25 -9.46
CA GLY A 340 28.89 2.21 -10.82
C GLY A 340 27.87 1.89 -11.91
N PHE A 341 26.58 2.10 -11.66
CA PHE A 341 25.53 1.88 -12.67
C PHE A 341 25.52 3.00 -13.70
N LYS A 342 25.21 2.64 -14.95
CA LYS A 342 25.11 3.61 -16.05
C LYS A 342 23.74 4.23 -16.04
N MET A 343 23.69 5.57 -15.97
CA MET A 343 22.44 6.34 -15.97
C MET A 343 21.92 6.59 -17.39
N ASP A 344 21.99 5.57 -18.24
CA ASP A 344 21.61 5.66 -19.65
C ASP A 344 20.18 5.14 -19.82
N SER A 345 19.37 5.87 -20.59
CA SER A 345 18.11 5.37 -21.13
C SER A 345 18.33 4.97 -22.58
N ARG A 346 18.19 3.69 -22.87
CA ARG A 346 18.25 3.13 -24.24
C ARG A 346 16.87 2.73 -24.77
N THR A 347 15.84 2.80 -23.91
CA THR A 347 14.50 2.34 -24.22
C THR A 347 13.66 3.37 -24.96
N GLY A 348 13.89 4.68 -24.75
CA GLY A 348 13.00 5.71 -25.30
C GLY A 348 11.56 5.51 -24.82
N ARG A 349 10.64 5.12 -25.72
CA ARG A 349 9.23 4.77 -25.39
C ARG A 349 8.95 3.25 -25.40
N ASP A 350 9.97 2.41 -25.40
CA ASP A 350 9.80 0.96 -25.28
C ASP A 350 9.39 0.56 -23.86
N TYR A 351 8.08 0.48 -23.63
CA TYR A 351 7.50 0.07 -22.35
C TYR A 351 7.62 -1.43 -22.10
N ASP A 352 7.79 -2.24 -23.14
CA ASP A 352 7.91 -3.69 -23.00
C ASP A 352 9.20 -4.04 -22.27
N THR A 353 10.32 -3.41 -22.64
CA THR A 353 11.61 -3.56 -21.92
C THR A 353 11.52 -3.12 -20.46
N ILE A 354 10.76 -2.06 -20.16
CA ILE A 354 10.52 -1.60 -18.78
C ILE A 354 9.73 -2.64 -17.99
N ILE A 355 8.65 -3.18 -18.57
CA ILE A 355 7.80 -4.21 -17.93
C ILE A 355 8.58 -5.52 -17.74
N GLN A 356 9.39 -5.93 -18.72
CA GLN A 356 10.29 -7.08 -18.58
C GLN A 356 11.26 -6.88 -17.41
N CYS A 357 11.85 -5.70 -17.27
CA CYS A 357 12.71 -5.38 -16.13
C CYS A 357 11.94 -5.46 -14.79
N LEU A 358 10.72 -4.91 -14.73
CA LEU A 358 9.85 -4.98 -13.54
C LEU A 358 9.55 -6.44 -13.15
N CYS A 359 9.37 -7.34 -14.13
CA CYS A 359 9.14 -8.76 -13.87
C CYS A 359 10.29 -9.40 -13.08
N THR A 360 11.52 -8.92 -13.22
CA THR A 360 12.68 -9.53 -12.52
C THR A 360 12.62 -9.43 -10.98
N GLY A 361 11.82 -8.53 -10.43
CA GLY A 361 11.48 -8.50 -9.00
C GLY A 361 10.03 -8.86 -8.70
N LEU A 362 9.11 -8.63 -9.65
CA LEU A 362 7.66 -8.83 -9.46
C LEU A 362 7.12 -10.16 -9.99
N PHE A 363 7.95 -11.09 -10.45
CA PHE A 363 7.49 -12.39 -10.98
C PHE A 363 6.64 -13.19 -9.98
N MET A 364 6.87 -13.02 -8.68
CA MET A 364 6.04 -13.61 -7.62
C MET A 364 4.64 -12.99 -7.56
N ASN A 365 4.51 -11.72 -7.94
CA ASN A 365 3.29 -10.93 -7.90
C ASN A 365 2.61 -10.93 -9.27
N TYR A 366 2.42 -12.12 -9.83
CA TYR A 366 1.72 -12.33 -11.09
C TYR A 366 0.31 -12.85 -10.84
N ALA A 367 -0.61 -12.43 -11.70
CA ALA A 367 -1.97 -12.94 -11.73
C ALA A 367 -2.48 -13.09 -13.17
N ARG A 368 -3.36 -14.08 -13.37
CA ARG A 368 -4.01 -14.33 -14.65
C ARG A 368 -5.49 -14.09 -14.57
N HIS A 369 -6.09 -13.57 -15.63
CA HIS A 369 -7.52 -13.41 -15.75
C HIS A 369 -8.18 -14.81 -15.69
N ALA A 370 -9.24 -14.91 -14.90
CA ALA A 370 -10.16 -16.03 -14.84
C ALA A 370 -11.51 -15.57 -15.40
N VAL A 371 -12.66 -15.91 -14.80
CA VAL A 371 -13.96 -15.49 -15.33
C VAL A 371 -14.20 -13.99 -15.07
N ASP A 372 -14.42 -13.61 -13.81
CA ASP A 372 -14.68 -12.22 -13.37
C ASP A 372 -13.62 -11.70 -12.37
N ARG A 373 -12.56 -12.48 -12.18
CA ARG A 373 -11.50 -12.26 -11.19
C ARG A 373 -10.15 -12.66 -11.78
N PHE A 374 -9.09 -12.31 -11.09
CA PHE A 374 -7.73 -12.75 -11.37
C PHE A 374 -7.32 -13.81 -10.35
N LEU A 375 -6.62 -14.84 -10.81
CA LEU A 375 -6.02 -15.85 -9.96
C LEU A 375 -4.53 -15.53 -9.80
N THR A 376 -4.09 -15.30 -8.57
CA THR A 376 -2.66 -15.08 -8.25
C THR A 376 -1.87 -16.39 -8.33
N ASN A 377 -0.52 -16.30 -8.31
CA ASN A 377 0.36 -17.47 -8.23
C ASN A 377 0.02 -18.44 -7.09
N ASP A 378 -0.54 -17.94 -5.98
CA ASP A 378 -0.93 -18.76 -4.83
C ASP A 378 -2.38 -19.23 -4.89
N SER A 379 -3.01 -19.16 -6.07
CA SER A 379 -4.40 -19.57 -6.30
C SER A 379 -5.43 -18.78 -5.48
N GLN A 380 -5.09 -17.55 -5.10
CA GLN A 380 -6.03 -16.63 -4.46
C GLN A 380 -6.76 -15.81 -5.53
N GLU A 381 -8.08 -15.72 -5.41
CA GLU A 381 -8.87 -14.86 -6.28
C GLU A 381 -8.79 -13.40 -5.83
N ALA A 382 -8.51 -12.50 -6.77
CA ALA A 382 -8.43 -11.07 -6.53
C ALA A 382 -9.07 -10.27 -7.69
N LYS A 383 -9.47 -9.04 -7.42
CA LYS A 383 -9.93 -8.08 -8.44
C LYS A 383 -8.90 -6.97 -8.61
N ILE A 384 -8.89 -6.30 -9.75
CA ILE A 384 -8.14 -5.04 -9.87
C ILE A 384 -8.84 -3.99 -8.99
N HIS A 385 -8.06 -3.27 -8.17
CA HIS A 385 -8.61 -2.24 -7.30
C HIS A 385 -9.26 -1.13 -8.12
N PRO A 386 -10.43 -0.57 -7.72
CA PRO A 386 -11.12 0.47 -8.50
C PRO A 386 -10.34 1.75 -8.76
N SER A 387 -9.26 2.00 -7.99
CA SER A 387 -8.36 3.14 -8.20
C SER A 387 -7.31 2.91 -9.30
N SER A 388 -7.18 1.68 -9.80
CA SER A 388 -6.28 1.36 -10.91
C SER A 388 -6.83 1.91 -12.22
N PHE A 389 -5.94 2.36 -13.08
CA PHE A 389 -6.30 2.80 -14.43
C PHE A 389 -6.77 1.62 -15.31
N LEU A 390 -6.37 0.39 -14.98
CA LEU A 390 -6.83 -0.84 -15.63
C LEU A 390 -8.19 -1.35 -15.12
N ALA A 391 -8.78 -0.73 -14.09
CA ALA A 391 -10.09 -1.16 -13.58
C ALA A 391 -11.25 -0.90 -14.57
N LYS A 392 -11.03 -0.07 -15.59
CA LYS A 392 -11.99 0.19 -16.68
C LYS A 392 -12.02 -1.05 -17.60
N LYS A 393 -13.16 -1.75 -17.58
CA LYS A 393 -13.50 -3.10 -18.08
C LYS A 393 -13.11 -3.54 -19.52
N SER A 394 -12.12 -2.95 -20.18
CA SER A 394 -11.65 -3.39 -21.52
C SER A 394 -10.13 -3.40 -21.72
N ASN A 395 -9.33 -2.92 -20.76
CA ASN A 395 -7.89 -2.71 -20.97
C ASN A 395 -6.99 -3.67 -20.20
N ALA A 396 -7.51 -4.37 -19.18
CA ALA A 396 -6.74 -5.39 -18.49
C ALA A 396 -6.58 -6.61 -19.40
N GLY A 397 -5.34 -6.95 -19.71
CA GLY A 397 -4.99 -8.15 -20.47
C GLY A 397 -5.27 -9.42 -19.67
N ALA A 398 -5.09 -10.57 -20.32
CA ALA A 398 -5.26 -11.87 -19.69
C ALA A 398 -4.23 -12.14 -18.57
N HIS A 399 -3.17 -11.34 -18.49
CA HIS A 399 -2.02 -11.54 -17.62
C HIS A 399 -1.55 -10.20 -17.09
N VAL A 400 -1.34 -10.12 -15.77
CA VAL A 400 -0.93 -8.90 -15.08
C VAL A 400 0.13 -9.16 -14.02
N ILE A 401 0.95 -8.15 -13.74
CA ILE A 401 1.75 -8.03 -12.51
C ILE A 401 1.14 -6.98 -11.60
N TYR A 402 1.35 -7.10 -10.29
CA TYR A 402 0.87 -6.15 -9.28
C TYR A 402 1.93 -5.88 -8.20
N CYS A 403 1.80 -4.80 -7.44
CA CYS A 403 2.73 -4.52 -6.34
C CYS A 403 2.17 -4.87 -4.97
N GLU A 404 0.85 -4.77 -4.76
CA GLU A 404 0.22 -4.99 -3.45
C GLU A 404 -1.12 -5.73 -3.53
N LEU A 405 -1.45 -6.47 -2.46
CA LEU A 405 -2.76 -7.06 -2.21
C LEU A 405 -3.42 -6.39 -0.99
N VAL A 406 -4.66 -5.91 -1.17
CA VAL A 406 -5.44 -5.24 -0.13
C VAL A 406 -6.70 -6.05 0.15
N HIS A 407 -6.93 -6.35 1.44
CA HIS A 407 -8.11 -7.09 1.88
C HIS A 407 -9.09 -6.14 2.56
N SER A 408 -10.23 -5.91 1.90
CA SER A 408 -11.39 -5.23 2.49
C SER A 408 -12.55 -6.23 2.60
N ASN A 409 -13.61 -6.04 1.80
CA ASN A 409 -14.68 -7.02 1.60
C ASN A 409 -14.27 -8.08 0.58
N GLU A 410 -13.44 -7.69 -0.39
CA GLU A 410 -12.82 -8.57 -1.38
C GLU A 410 -11.31 -8.35 -1.37
N VAL A 411 -10.58 -9.22 -2.06
CA VAL A 411 -9.14 -9.08 -2.29
C VAL A 411 -8.94 -8.23 -3.54
N TYR A 412 -8.16 -7.16 -3.43
CA TYR A 412 -7.85 -6.25 -4.53
C TYR A 412 -6.35 -6.14 -4.79
N MET A 413 -5.95 -6.19 -6.05
CA MET A 413 -4.61 -5.91 -6.54
C MET A 413 -4.45 -4.41 -6.81
N ARG A 414 -3.31 -3.82 -6.40
CA ARG A 414 -2.94 -2.43 -6.68
C ARG A 414 -1.65 -2.32 -7.47
N TYR A 415 -1.52 -1.20 -8.19
CA TYR A 415 -0.38 -0.90 -9.07
C TYR A 415 -0.22 -1.99 -10.13
N VAL A 416 -1.29 -2.18 -10.89
CA VAL A 416 -1.44 -3.30 -11.82
C VAL A 416 -0.96 -2.89 -13.22
N SER A 417 -0.13 -3.72 -13.84
CA SER A 417 0.30 -3.55 -15.24
C SER A 417 0.12 -4.84 -16.03
N ASN A 418 -0.23 -4.68 -17.31
CA ASN A 418 -0.33 -5.77 -18.25
C ASN A 418 1.05 -6.37 -18.51
N VAL A 419 1.12 -7.69 -18.71
CA VAL A 419 2.38 -8.40 -18.92
C VAL A 419 2.22 -9.54 -19.91
N HIS A 420 3.25 -9.80 -20.72
CA HIS A 420 3.31 -11.05 -21.48
C HIS A 420 3.75 -12.20 -20.57
N PRO A 421 3.10 -13.38 -20.58
CA PRO A 421 3.44 -14.49 -19.69
C PRO A 421 4.89 -14.98 -19.85
N ASP A 422 5.44 -14.92 -21.08
CA ASP A 422 6.82 -15.32 -21.33
C ASP A 422 7.84 -14.41 -20.62
N TRP A 423 7.53 -13.12 -20.43
CA TRP A 423 8.42 -12.21 -19.72
C TRP A 423 8.54 -12.58 -18.24
N VAL A 424 7.43 -12.99 -17.63
CA VAL A 424 7.40 -13.50 -16.25
C VAL A 424 8.16 -14.82 -16.16
N LYS A 425 7.96 -15.72 -17.12
CA LYS A 425 8.67 -17.01 -17.19
C LYS A 425 10.18 -16.83 -17.34
N ASN A 426 10.62 -15.90 -18.18
CA ASN A 426 12.04 -15.62 -18.40
C ASN A 426 12.69 -14.91 -17.21
N ALA A 427 11.92 -14.13 -16.45
CA ALA A 427 12.38 -13.41 -15.26
C ALA A 427 12.48 -14.31 -14.02
N ALA A 428 11.62 -15.33 -13.92
CA ALA A 428 11.61 -16.25 -12.80
C ALA A 428 12.84 -17.20 -12.84
N PRO A 429 13.48 -17.48 -11.70
CA PRO A 429 14.54 -18.48 -11.66
C PRO A 429 13.96 -19.87 -11.97
N THR A 430 14.77 -20.80 -12.49
CA THR A 430 14.35 -22.18 -12.77
C THR A 430 13.81 -22.93 -11.56
N THR A 431 14.20 -22.53 -10.34
CA THR A 431 13.71 -23.08 -9.08
C THR A 431 12.36 -22.52 -8.63
N TYR A 432 11.84 -21.49 -9.30
CA TYR A 432 10.51 -20.94 -9.05
C TYR A 432 9.51 -21.55 -10.01
N GLU A 433 8.65 -22.43 -9.48
CA GLU A 433 7.52 -22.95 -10.24
C GLU A 433 6.39 -21.93 -10.27
N ILE A 434 6.15 -21.35 -11.44
CA ILE A 434 4.93 -20.58 -11.68
C ILE A 434 3.78 -21.59 -11.73
N LYS A 435 3.02 -21.70 -10.63
CA LYS A 435 1.92 -22.64 -10.48
C LYS A 435 0.91 -22.46 -11.62
N LYS A 436 0.99 -23.37 -12.60
CA LYS A 436 0.24 -23.43 -13.85
C LYS A 436 0.25 -22.15 -14.68
N LEU A 437 1.39 -21.84 -15.29
CA LEU A 437 1.36 -21.43 -16.70
C LEU A 437 0.78 -22.62 -17.50
N VAL A 438 -0.24 -22.39 -18.32
CA VAL A 438 -0.86 -23.38 -19.22
C VAL A 438 -1.85 -24.35 -18.54
N GLN A 439 -3.10 -23.92 -18.37
CA GLN A 439 -4.18 -24.45 -19.21
C GLN A 439 -5.09 -23.27 -19.56
N PRO A 440 -5.24 -22.90 -20.84
CA PRO A 440 -6.40 -22.10 -21.21
C PRO A 440 -7.64 -22.88 -20.79
N ASP A 441 -8.62 -22.20 -20.21
CA ASP A 441 -9.94 -22.80 -20.06
C ASP A 441 -10.38 -23.28 -21.46
N PRO A 442 -10.62 -24.60 -21.66
CA PRO A 442 -11.06 -25.12 -22.95
C PRO A 442 -12.31 -24.39 -23.47
N ASP A 443 -13.10 -23.80 -22.58
CA ASP A 443 -14.31 -23.06 -22.92
C ASP A 443 -14.02 -21.60 -23.33
N ASP A 444 -12.92 -20.99 -22.90
CA ASP A 444 -12.53 -19.63 -23.32
C ASP A 444 -11.97 -19.63 -24.76
N VAL A 445 -11.23 -20.68 -25.14
CA VAL A 445 -10.80 -20.90 -26.53
C VAL A 445 -12.00 -21.17 -27.45
N LYS A 446 -13.01 -21.91 -26.94
CA LYS A 446 -14.25 -22.16 -27.69
C LYS A 446 -15.13 -20.92 -27.81
N ARG A 447 -15.22 -20.07 -26.79
CA ARG A 447 -15.94 -18.78 -26.84
C ARG A 447 -15.32 -17.81 -27.83
N ARG A 448 -14.00 -17.59 -27.77
CA ARG A 448 -13.29 -16.74 -28.75
C ARG A 448 -13.44 -17.24 -30.19
N LYS A 449 -13.41 -18.57 -30.40
CA LYS A 449 -13.69 -19.16 -31.72
C LYS A 449 -15.14 -19.01 -32.18
N ARG A 450 -16.13 -18.95 -31.27
CA ARG A 450 -17.53 -18.69 -31.61
C ARG A 450 -17.75 -17.21 -31.93
N ASP A 451 -17.17 -16.30 -31.17
CA ASP A 451 -17.35 -14.87 -31.36
C ASP A 451 -16.71 -14.38 -32.66
N ILE A 452 -15.54 -14.93 -33.03
CA ILE A 452 -14.92 -14.70 -34.35
C ILE A 452 -15.76 -15.27 -35.49
N LYS A 453 -16.47 -16.39 -35.27
CA LYS A 453 -17.39 -16.97 -36.27
C LYS A 453 -18.71 -16.22 -36.39
N MET A 454 -19.15 -15.52 -35.34
CA MET A 454 -20.41 -14.75 -35.32
C MET A 454 -20.24 -13.30 -35.78
N GLY A 455 -19.02 -12.75 -35.81
CA GLY A 455 -18.72 -11.41 -36.33
C GLY A 455 -18.36 -11.33 -37.82
N LEU A 456 -18.48 -12.43 -38.57
CA LEU A 456 -18.14 -12.54 -40.01
C LEU A 456 -19.36 -12.85 -40.89
N LYS A 457 -20.56 -12.37 -40.51
CA LYS A 457 -21.74 -12.40 -41.36
C LYS A 457 -22.38 -11.03 -41.49
#